data_AF-A0A2K4KK27-F1
#
_entry.id   AF-A0A2K4KK27-F1
#
_cell.length_a   1.000
_cell.length_b   1.000
_cell.length_c   1.000
_cell.angle_alpha   90.00
_cell.angle_beta   90.00
_cell.angle_gamma   90.00
#
_symmetry.space_group_name_H-M   'P 1'
#
loop_
_entity.id
_entity.type
_entity.pdbx_description
1 polymer ?
#
loop_
_entity_poly.entity_id
_entity_poly.type
_entity_poly.pdbx_seq_one_letter_code
_entity_poly.pdbx_strand_id
1 'polypeptide(L)'
;MKIARTVLRGGAGSVISWGYPTSATLYTGEQLDMADNDVFLHALLLAQGRKAGEQIHFVRSHFLQAIGRSPGTTSYKWLKDSLQRIASASLFIENSDGDGKMFRLIS
;
A
#
# COMPACT_ATOMS: atom_id res chain seq x y z
N MET A 1 -1.97 -4.53 24.30
CA MET A 1 -2.91 -4.48 25.44
C MET A 1 -4.09 -5.40 25.12
N LYS A 2 -4.43 -6.38 25.98
CA LYS A 2 -5.60 -7.26 25.77
C LYS A 2 -6.85 -6.55 26.28
N ILE A 3 -7.93 -6.52 25.50
CA ILE A 3 -9.18 -5.85 25.88
C ILE A 3 -10.26 -6.93 26.11
N ALA A 4 -10.92 -6.88 27.26
CA ALA A 4 -12.02 -7.78 27.57
C ALA A 4 -13.27 -7.35 26.78
N ARG A 5 -13.88 -8.27 26.03
CA ARG A 5 -15.15 -8.02 25.34
C ARG A 5 -16.25 -8.85 26.02
N THR A 6 -17.26 -8.19 26.60
CA THR A 6 -18.33 -8.87 27.35
C THR A 6 -19.32 -9.54 26.39
N VAL A 7 -19.57 -10.84 26.58
CA VAL A 7 -20.69 -11.57 25.96
C VAL A 7 -21.82 -11.69 26.99
N LEU A 8 -23.06 -11.44 26.57
CA LEU A 8 -24.25 -11.43 27.42
C LEU A 8 -24.59 -12.81 27.98
N ARG A 9 -25.16 -12.79 29.19
CA ARG A 9 -25.48 -13.94 30.06
C ARG A 9 -26.41 -14.98 29.41
N GLY A 10 -25.95 -16.23 29.38
CA GLY A 10 -26.75 -17.45 29.42
C GLY A 10 -26.20 -18.36 30.54
N GLY A 11 -27.07 -19.04 31.28
CA GLY A 11 -26.81 -19.62 32.60
C GLY A 11 -25.55 -20.49 32.74
N ALA A 12 -24.93 -20.37 33.93
CA ALA A 12 -23.83 -21.17 34.47
C ALA A 12 -22.46 -21.07 33.75
N GLY A 13 -21.87 -19.87 33.78
CA GLY A 13 -20.42 -19.69 33.56
C GLY A 13 -20.10 -18.48 32.67
N SER A 14 -19.37 -17.51 33.21
CA SER A 14 -18.84 -16.39 32.42
C SER A 14 -17.55 -16.84 31.73
N VAL A 15 -17.57 -17.04 30.40
CA VAL A 15 -16.36 -17.26 29.61
C VAL A 15 -15.83 -15.89 29.16
N ILE A 16 -14.66 -15.49 29.67
CA ILE A 16 -13.99 -14.26 29.21
C ILE A 16 -13.22 -14.60 27.94
N SER A 17 -13.66 -14.04 26.81
CA SER A 17 -12.91 -14.08 25.55
C SER A 17 -11.93 -12.90 25.49
N TRP A 18 -10.65 -13.19 25.29
CA TRP A 18 -9.62 -12.18 25.06
C TRP A 18 -9.47 -11.92 23.57
N GLY A 19 -9.85 -10.71 23.14
CA GLY A 19 -9.58 -10.22 21.79
C GLY A 19 -8.26 -9.46 21.73
N TYR A 20 -7.56 -9.55 20.61
CA TYR A 20 -6.50 -8.61 20.28
C TYR A 20 -7.13 -7.39 19.60
N PRO A 21 -6.65 -6.16 19.90
CA PRO A 21 -6.94 -5.02 19.04
C PRO A 21 -6.46 -5.32 17.63
N THR A 22 -7.39 -5.51 16.70
CA THR A 22 -7.08 -5.63 15.28
C THR A 22 -7.10 -4.23 14.69
N SER A 23 -5.96 -3.75 14.22
CA SER A 23 -5.90 -2.57 13.37
C SER A 23 -6.65 -2.86 12.07
N ALA A 24 -7.63 -2.03 11.74
CA ALA A 24 -8.35 -2.11 10.47
C ALA A 24 -7.60 -1.24 9.45
N THR A 25 -7.28 -1.83 8.30
CA THR A 25 -6.69 -1.10 7.17
C THR A 25 -7.74 -1.00 6.08
N LEU A 26 -8.08 0.22 5.66
CA LEU A 26 -8.99 0.48 4.55
C LEU A 26 -8.16 0.98 3.37
N TYR A 27 -8.32 0.34 2.22
CA TYR A 27 -7.69 0.76 0.97
C TYR A 27 -8.71 1.45 0.09
N THR A 28 -8.39 2.66 -0.40
CA THR A 28 -9.24 3.43 -1.31
C THR A 28 -8.45 3.79 -2.58
N GLY A 29 -8.96 3.44 -3.76
CA GLY A 29 -8.30 3.63 -5.06
C GLY A 29 -8.44 2.41 -5.98
N GLU A 30 -7.84 2.45 -7.16
CA GLU A 30 -7.68 1.24 -7.99
C GLU A 30 -6.72 0.28 -7.27
N GLN A 31 -7.08 -1.01 -7.15
CA GLN A 31 -6.31 -1.99 -6.38
C GLN A 31 -4.91 -2.13 -6.98
N LEU A 32 -3.88 -1.81 -6.18
CA LEU A 32 -2.49 -2.09 -6.56
C LEU A 32 -2.30 -3.60 -6.62
N ASP A 33 -1.77 -4.08 -7.73
CA ASP A 33 -1.41 -5.49 -7.89
C ASP A 33 0.07 -5.72 -7.56
N MET A 34 0.49 -6.99 -7.61
CA MET A 34 1.87 -7.37 -7.33
C MET A 34 2.86 -6.76 -8.33
N ALA A 35 2.45 -6.46 -9.56
CA ALA A 35 3.31 -5.88 -10.57
C ALA A 35 3.51 -4.36 -10.37
N ASP A 36 2.55 -3.67 -9.75
CA ASP A 36 2.73 -2.28 -9.33
C ASP A 36 3.82 -2.15 -8.24
N ASN A 37 4.03 -3.17 -7.41
CA ASN A 37 5.11 -3.19 -6.43
C ASN A 37 6.51 -3.16 -7.07
N ASP A 38 6.72 -3.90 -8.17
CA ASP A 38 8.00 -3.90 -8.88
C ASP A 38 8.29 -2.52 -9.48
N VAL A 39 7.25 -1.83 -9.97
CA VAL A 39 7.35 -0.44 -10.46
C VAL A 39 7.73 0.50 -9.32
N PHE A 40 7.09 0.38 -8.16
CA PHE A 40 7.40 1.21 -6.99
C PHE A 40 8.84 1.01 -6.50
N LEU A 41 9.26 -0.24 -6.29
CA LEU A 41 10.61 -0.56 -5.82
C LEU A 41 11.68 -0.11 -6.81
N HIS A 42 11.46 -0.29 -8.11
CA HIS A 42 12.42 0.20 -9.11
C HIS A 42 12.48 1.73 -9.17
N ALA A 43 11.35 2.42 -9.00
CA ALA A 43 11.33 3.88 -8.89
C ALA A 43 12.12 4.38 -7.66
N LEU A 44 12.03 3.68 -6.51
CA LEU A 44 12.84 3.98 -5.32
C LEU A 44 14.33 3.77 -5.58
N LEU A 45 14.72 2.72 -6.30
CA LEU A 45 16.11 2.48 -6.70
C LEU A 45 16.64 3.61 -7.58
N LEU A 46 15.85 4.11 -8.53
CA LEU A 46 16.22 5.27 -9.35
C LEU A 46 16.37 6.56 -8.54
N ALA A 47 15.61 6.68 -7.44
CA ALA A 47 15.66 7.82 -6.52
C ALA A 47 16.77 7.70 -5.46
N GLN A 48 17.45 6.56 -5.36
CA GLN A 48 18.45 6.34 -4.33
C GLN A 48 19.60 7.35 -4.45
N GLY A 49 19.92 8.03 -3.34
CA GLY A 49 20.95 9.07 -3.30
C GLY A 49 20.54 10.42 -3.91
N ARG A 50 19.28 10.58 -4.33
CA ARG A 50 18.72 11.84 -4.83
C ARG A 50 18.09 12.66 -3.72
N LYS A 51 18.00 13.98 -3.93
CA LYS A 51 17.28 14.85 -2.98
C LYS A 51 15.78 14.76 -3.21
N ALA A 52 15.00 14.90 -2.14
CA ALA A 52 13.55 15.02 -2.26
C ALA A 52 13.19 16.21 -3.17
N GLY A 53 12.25 15.98 -4.10
CA GLY A 53 11.84 16.98 -5.10
C GLY A 53 12.70 17.03 -6.37
N GLU A 54 13.79 16.28 -6.45
CA GLU A 54 14.59 16.17 -7.69
C GLU A 54 13.81 15.38 -8.76
N GLN A 55 13.78 15.89 -9.99
CA GLN A 55 13.16 15.18 -11.11
C GLN A 55 14.05 14.02 -11.57
N ILE A 56 13.46 12.84 -11.72
CA ILE A 56 14.15 11.63 -12.19
C ILE A 56 13.71 11.36 -13.63
N HIS A 57 14.66 11.40 -14.56
CA HIS A 57 14.45 11.02 -15.95
C HIS A 57 14.94 9.59 -16.19
N PHE A 58 14.15 8.78 -16.88
CA PHE A 58 14.50 7.41 -17.24
C PHE A 58 13.96 7.01 -18.61
N VAL A 59 14.59 6.01 -19.23
CA VAL A 59 14.14 5.43 -20.49
C VAL A 59 13.16 4.30 -20.21
N ARG A 60 11.94 4.40 -20.74
CA ARG A 60 10.85 3.43 -20.48
C ARG A 60 11.20 1.99 -20.84
N SER A 61 11.96 1.75 -21.91
CA SER A 61 12.41 0.40 -22.29
C SER A 61 13.33 -0.20 -21.24
N HIS A 62 14.30 0.57 -20.74
CA HIS A 62 15.24 0.11 -19.71
C HIS A 62 14.52 -0.12 -18.39
N PHE A 63 13.57 0.74 -18.02
CA PHE A 63 12.74 0.55 -16.83
C PHE A 63 12.00 -0.79 -16.90
N LEU A 64 11.31 -1.06 -18.00
CA LEU A 64 10.57 -2.31 -18.19
C LEU A 64 11.49 -3.53 -18.12
N GLN A 65 12.65 -3.46 -18.79
CA GLN A 65 13.64 -4.54 -18.75
C GLN A 65 14.16 -4.78 -17.32
N ALA A 66 14.40 -3.71 -16.55
CA ALA A 66 14.90 -3.82 -15.19
C ALA A 66 13.90 -4.49 -14.23
N ILE A 67 12.59 -4.37 -14.48
CA ILE A 67 11.53 -5.09 -13.75
C ILE A 67 11.14 -6.42 -14.41
N GLY A 68 11.96 -6.94 -15.34
CA GLY A 68 11.73 -8.23 -15.99
C GLY A 68 10.57 -8.26 -16.99
N ARG A 69 10.13 -7.11 -17.51
CA ARG A 69 9.03 -6.99 -18.47
C ARG A 69 9.53 -6.60 -19.86
N SER A 70 8.97 -7.21 -20.90
CA SER A 70 9.30 -6.90 -22.29
C SER A 70 8.79 -5.50 -22.70
N PRO A 71 9.63 -4.67 -23.35
CA PRO A 71 9.21 -3.39 -23.93
C PRO A 71 8.19 -3.55 -25.07
N GLY A 72 7.32 -2.56 -25.24
CA GLY A 72 6.33 -2.53 -26.30
C GLY A 72 5.24 -1.50 -26.00
N THR A 73 4.46 -1.11 -27.02
CA THR A 73 3.44 -0.07 -26.90
C THR A 73 2.46 -0.33 -25.76
N THR A 74 1.97 -1.56 -25.63
CA THR A 74 1.08 -1.99 -24.54
C THR A 74 1.78 -1.91 -23.19
N SER A 75 3.03 -2.39 -23.09
CA SER A 75 3.81 -2.33 -21.84
C SER A 75 4.13 -0.90 -21.41
N TYR A 76 4.34 0.01 -22.36
CA TYR A 76 4.55 1.43 -22.05
C TYR A 76 3.28 2.10 -21.53
N LYS A 77 2.12 1.78 -22.11
CA LYS A 77 0.84 2.26 -21.59
C LYS A 77 0.61 1.72 -20.18
N TRP A 78 0.79 0.42 -19.99
CA TRP A 78 0.68 -0.22 -18.69
C TRP A 78 1.59 0.41 -17.63
N LEU A 79 2.87 0.69 -17.96
CA LEU A 79 3.81 1.33 -17.03
C LEU A 79 3.33 2.73 -16.63
N LYS A 80 2.80 3.50 -17.58
CA LYS A 80 2.23 4.82 -17.29
C LYS A 80 1.05 4.71 -16.33
N ASP A 81 0.13 3.79 -16.61
CA ASP A 81 -1.08 3.59 -15.81
C ASP A 81 -0.71 3.11 -14.38
N SER A 82 0.29 2.24 -14.26
CA SER A 82 0.86 1.79 -12.98
C SER A 82 1.44 2.96 -12.17
N LEU A 83 2.32 3.77 -12.77
CA LEU A 83 2.88 4.96 -12.11
C LEU A 83 1.78 5.94 -11.65
N GLN A 84 0.71 6.09 -12.44
CA GLN A 84 -0.43 6.94 -12.10
C GLN A 84 -1.26 6.36 -10.94
N ARG A 85 -1.49 5.05 -10.88
CA ARG A 85 -2.12 4.38 -9.73
C ARG A 85 -1.31 4.61 -8.46
N ILE A 86 0.00 4.35 -8.51
CA ILE A 86 0.87 4.50 -7.35
C ILE A 86 0.89 5.97 -6.87
N ALA A 87 0.96 6.94 -7.79
CA ALA A 87 0.95 8.36 -7.44
C ALA A 87 -0.37 8.85 -6.81
N SER A 88 -1.49 8.17 -7.08
CA SER A 88 -2.82 8.54 -6.56
C SER A 88 -3.28 7.71 -5.35
N ALA A 89 -2.61 6.57 -5.09
CA ALA A 89 -2.96 5.68 -4.00
C ALA A 89 -2.78 6.34 -2.62
N SER A 90 -3.79 6.14 -1.76
CA SER A 90 -3.82 6.61 -0.38
C SER A 90 -4.09 5.43 0.55
N LEU A 91 -3.31 5.34 1.63
CA LEU A 91 -3.39 4.29 2.63
C LEU A 91 -4.00 4.85 3.91
N PHE A 92 -5.15 4.30 4.33
CA PHE A 92 -5.75 4.63 5.61
C PHE A 92 -5.40 3.55 6.64
N ILE A 93 -4.74 3.95 7.72
CA ILE A 93 -4.37 3.07 8.84
C ILE A 93 -5.15 3.51 10.07
N GLU A 94 -6.01 2.64 10.58
CA GLU A 94 -6.76 2.86 11.81
C GLU A 94 -6.24 1.97 12.93
N ASN A 95 -5.92 2.59 14.07
CA ASN A 95 -5.67 1.83 15.29
C ASN A 95 -7.01 1.39 15.91
N SER A 96 -6.99 0.34 16.72
CA SER A 96 -8.15 -0.21 17.42
C SER A 96 -8.90 0.76 18.33
N ASP A 97 -8.30 1.90 18.63
CA ASP A 97 -8.89 2.97 19.46
C ASP A 97 -9.77 3.92 18.62
N GLY A 98 -9.91 3.67 17.30
CA GLY A 98 -10.66 4.53 16.36
C GLY A 98 -9.84 5.69 15.80
N ASP A 99 -8.61 5.85 16.27
CA ASP A 99 -7.67 6.86 15.77
C ASP A 99 -7.04 6.39 14.46
N GLY A 100 -7.51 6.97 13.35
CA GLY A 100 -7.00 6.69 12.01
C GLY A 100 -6.21 7.84 11.39
N LYS A 101 -5.20 7.48 10.59
CA LYS A 101 -4.44 8.43 9.76
C LYS A 101 -4.46 8.00 8.30
N MET A 102 -4.76 8.96 7.43
CA MET A 102 -4.63 8.83 5.99
C MET A 102 -3.23 9.24 5.56
N PHE A 103 -2.57 8.39 4.77
CA PHE A 103 -1.27 8.62 4.19
C PHE A 103 -1.39 8.61 2.67
N ARG A 104 -0.93 9.66 1.99
CA ARG A 104 -0.73 9.58 0.53
C ARG A 104 0.60 8.87 0.29
N LEU A 105 0.62 7.87 -0.59
CA LEU A 105 1.84 7.06 -0.81
C LEU A 105 2.95 7.83 -1.53
N ILE A 106 2.60 8.78 -2.40
CA ILE A 106 3.54 9.67 -3.07
C ILE A 106 2.98 11.09 -3.05
N SER A 107 3.73 12.06 -2.54
CA SER A 107 3.36 13.48 -2.45
C SER A 107 4.04 14.32 -3.51
#